data_AF-A6YRC0-F1
#
_entry.id   AF-A6YRC0-F1
#
_cell.length_a   1.000
_cell.length_b   1.000
_cell.length_c   1.000
_cell.angle_alpha   90.00
_cell.angle_beta   90.00
_cell.angle_gamma   90.00
#
_symmetry.space_group_name_H-M   'P 1'
#
loop_
_entity.id
_entity.type
_entity.pdbx_description
1 polymer ?
#
loop_
_entity_poly.entity_id
_entity_poly.type
_entity_poly.pdbx_seq_one_letter_code
_entity_poly.pdbx_strand_id
1 'polypeptide(L)'
;GACGYDNTLHAGFGANTAALSGALFRDGEACGACYQLRCDYPADPKWCLRRAGVTITATNFCPSNNNGGWCNPPHHHFDMSLPAFLRIARHGDEGIVPVLYR
;
A
#
# COMPACT_ATOMS: atom_id res chain seq x y z
N GLY A 1 5.47 6.93 12.87
CA GLY A 1 5.03 5.56 12.47
C GLY A 1 6.12 4.55 12.76
N ALA A 2 5.98 3.28 12.38
CA ALA A 2 6.97 2.22 12.60
C ALA A 2 8.34 2.50 11.97
N CYS A 3 8.40 3.35 10.93
CA CYS A 3 9.65 3.84 10.34
C CYS A 3 10.29 5.03 11.08
N GLY A 4 9.74 5.46 12.23
CA GLY A 4 10.30 6.56 13.01
C GLY A 4 10.12 7.96 12.40
N TYR A 5 9.39 8.11 11.29
CA TYR A 5 9.06 9.42 10.74
C TYR A 5 8.00 10.13 11.61
N ASP A 6 8.29 11.38 12.01
CA ASP A 6 7.39 12.22 12.82
C ASP A 6 6.09 12.53 12.07
N ASN A 7 6.21 13.08 10.86
CA ASN A 7 5.08 13.34 9.96
C ASN A 7 5.55 13.13 8.51
N THR A 8 4.84 12.30 7.76
CA THR A 8 5.18 11.94 6.38
C THR A 8 5.16 13.14 5.42
N LEU A 9 4.31 14.14 5.69
CA LEU A 9 4.29 15.40 4.95
C LEU A 9 5.55 16.23 5.24
N HIS A 10 5.95 16.35 6.51
CA HIS A 10 7.20 17.05 6.88
C HIS A 10 8.45 16.32 6.40
N ALA A 11 8.41 14.98 6.35
CA ALA A 11 9.49 14.16 5.85
C ALA A 11 9.61 14.16 4.31
N GLY A 12 8.72 14.87 3.61
CA GLY A 12 8.78 15.04 2.15
C GLY A 12 8.19 13.89 1.33
N PHE A 13 7.59 12.88 1.96
CA PHE A 13 6.97 11.74 1.25
C PHE A 13 5.62 12.10 0.60
N GLY A 14 5.03 13.22 1.03
CA GLY A 14 3.74 13.67 0.52
C GLY A 14 2.59 12.77 0.96
N ALA A 15 1.52 12.75 0.16
CA ALA A 15 0.32 11.98 0.47
C ALA A 15 0.36 10.53 -0.03
N ASN A 16 1.37 10.12 -0.81
CA ASN A 16 1.42 8.79 -1.42
C ASN A 16 2.27 7.84 -0.57
N THR A 17 1.67 7.33 0.49
CA THR A 17 2.36 6.50 1.48
C THR A 17 1.59 5.21 1.71
N ALA A 18 2.28 4.17 2.18
CA ALA A 18 1.63 2.95 2.65
C ALA A 18 2.28 2.38 3.93
N ALA A 19 1.47 1.66 4.70
CA ALA A 19 1.93 0.70 5.69
C ALA A 19 2.10 -0.67 5.02
N LEU A 20 3.25 -1.30 5.21
CA LEU A 20 3.57 -2.59 4.58
C LEU A 20 3.24 -3.77 5.49
N SER A 21 2.77 -4.89 4.94
CA SER A 21 2.70 -6.16 5.67
C SER A 21 4.08 -6.66 6.07
N GLY A 22 4.16 -7.60 7.02
CA GLY A 22 5.44 -8.15 7.51
C GLY A 22 6.33 -8.71 6.40
N ALA A 23 5.72 -9.37 5.40
CA ALA A 23 6.43 -9.94 4.26
C ALA A 23 7.17 -8.87 3.40
N LEU A 24 6.66 -7.64 3.36
CA LEU A 24 7.25 -6.53 2.63
C LEU A 24 8.08 -5.61 3.51
N PHE A 25 7.63 -5.37 4.75
CA PHE A 25 8.27 -4.44 5.69
C PHE A 25 9.68 -4.88 6.12
N ARG A 26 9.89 -6.20 6.25
CA ARG A 26 11.18 -6.83 6.58
C ARG A 26 11.88 -6.16 7.77
N ASP A 27 11.18 -6.10 8.90
CA ASP A 27 11.67 -5.51 10.15
C ASP A 27 12.22 -4.07 10.01
N GLY A 28 11.69 -3.31 9.05
CA GLY A 28 12.06 -1.92 8.80
C GLY A 28 13.08 -1.72 7.69
N GLU A 29 13.64 -2.79 7.09
CA GLU A 29 14.54 -2.68 5.93
C GLU A 29 13.89 -1.92 4.77
N ALA A 30 12.56 -2.01 4.62
CA ALA A 30 11.82 -1.34 3.56
C ALA A 30 11.42 0.12 3.89
N CYS A 31 11.74 0.64 5.07
CA CYS A 31 11.39 2.02 5.43
C CYS A 31 12.02 3.03 4.47
N GLY A 32 11.19 3.91 3.89
CA GLY A 32 11.61 4.90 2.90
C GLY A 32 11.73 4.35 1.48
N ALA A 33 11.55 3.04 1.26
CA ALA A 33 11.53 2.47 -0.08
C ALA A 33 10.30 2.94 -0.87
N CYS A 34 10.48 3.12 -2.17
CA CYS A 34 9.41 3.49 -3.09
C CYS A 34 8.99 2.29 -3.92
N TYR A 35 7.68 2.07 -4.04
CA TYR A 35 7.10 1.01 -4.85
C TYR A 35 6.21 1.61 -5.92
N GLN A 36 6.28 1.08 -7.13
CA GLN A 36 5.36 1.45 -8.19
C GLN A 36 4.23 0.42 -8.26
N LEU A 37 3.01 0.85 -7.95
CA LEU A 37 1.82 0.00 -7.93
C LEU A 37 0.91 0.29 -9.12
N ARG A 38 0.27 -0.77 -9.60
CA ARG A 38 -0.85 -0.73 -10.53
C ARG A 38 -1.88 -1.76 -10.12
N CYS A 39 -3.16 -1.37 -10.15
CA CYS A 39 -4.25 -2.31 -9.95
C CYS A 39 -4.29 -3.37 -11.06
N ASP A 40 -4.44 -4.64 -10.70
CA ASP A 40 -4.51 -5.74 -11.66
C ASP A 40 -5.88 -5.77 -12.36
N TYR A 41 -6.04 -4.90 -13.35
CA TYR A 41 -7.31 -4.69 -14.06
C TYR A 41 -7.93 -5.97 -14.64
N PRO A 42 -7.18 -6.91 -15.23
CA PRO A 42 -7.72 -8.22 -15.62
C PRO A 42 -8.34 -9.02 -14.46
N ALA A 43 -7.78 -8.93 -13.25
CA ALA A 43 -8.28 -9.64 -12.08
C ALA A 43 -9.51 -8.95 -11.45
N ASP A 44 -9.56 -7.62 -11.47
CA ASP A 44 -10.68 -6.85 -10.91
C ASP A 44 -11.04 -5.61 -11.76
N PRO A 45 -11.73 -5.80 -12.89
CA PRO A 45 -12.10 -4.69 -13.78
C PRO A 45 -13.19 -3.78 -13.20
N LYS A 46 -13.89 -4.23 -12.14
CA LYS A 46 -14.96 -3.48 -11.49
C LYS A 46 -14.38 -2.29 -10.74
N TRP A 47 -13.31 -2.52 -9.98
CA TRP A 47 -12.72 -1.51 -9.10
C TRP A 47 -11.43 -0.90 -9.65
N CYS A 48 -10.65 -1.64 -10.44
CA CYS A 48 -9.42 -1.10 -10.99
C CYS A 48 -9.65 0.03 -12.00
N LEU A 49 -8.80 1.05 -11.92
CA LEU A 49 -8.66 2.07 -12.95
C LEU A 49 -7.72 1.57 -14.05
N ARG A 50 -8.22 1.55 -15.29
CA ARG A 50 -7.48 1.01 -16.43
C ARG A 50 -6.24 1.85 -16.73
N ARG A 51 -5.06 1.20 -16.77
CA ARG A 51 -3.73 1.82 -17.03
C ARG A 51 -3.28 2.86 -15.99
N ALA A 52 -3.94 2.95 -14.85
CA ALA A 52 -3.54 3.86 -13.80
C ALA A 52 -2.42 3.26 -12.94
N GLY A 53 -1.56 4.10 -12.38
CA GLY A 53 -0.45 3.66 -11.53
C GLY A 53 -0.06 4.75 -10.54
N VAL A 54 0.51 4.34 -9.42
CA VAL A 54 0.96 5.25 -8.36
C VAL A 54 2.28 4.77 -7.80
N THR A 55 3.18 5.71 -7.54
CA THR A 55 4.37 5.44 -6.72
C THR A 55 4.04 5.81 -5.29
N ILE A 56 4.23 4.88 -4.37
CA ILE A 56 4.06 5.09 -2.93
C ILE A 56 5.39 4.94 -2.22
N THR A 57 5.52 5.60 -1.07
CA THR A 57 6.64 5.40 -0.15
C THR A 57 6.18 4.54 1.03
N ALA A 58 6.97 3.54 1.41
CA ALA A 58 6.78 2.78 2.63
C ALA A 58 7.17 3.63 3.85
N THR A 59 6.19 3.96 4.68
CA THR A 59 6.39 4.86 5.84
C THR A 59 5.97 4.26 7.16
N ASN A 60 5.34 3.08 7.13
CA ASN A 60 4.80 2.46 8.32
C ASN A 60 4.69 0.93 8.15
N PHE A 61 4.27 0.27 9.21
CA PHE A 61 4.08 -1.17 9.28
C PHE A 61 2.61 -1.48 9.55
N CYS A 62 2.05 -2.43 8.80
CA CYS A 62 0.74 -3.02 9.04
C CYS A 62 0.93 -4.36 9.76
N PRO A 63 0.66 -4.45 11.07
CA PRO A 63 0.87 -5.68 11.83
C PRO A 63 -0.17 -6.74 11.46
N SER A 64 0.25 -8.00 11.53
CA SER A 64 -0.66 -9.13 11.42
C SER A 64 -1.68 -9.14 12.57
N ASN A 65 -2.86 -9.65 12.29
CA ASN A 65 -3.89 -9.91 13.29
C ASN A 65 -4.15 -11.42 13.40
N ASN A 66 -4.81 -11.87 14.48
CA ASN A 66 -5.06 -13.30 14.69
C ASN A 66 -6.19 -13.88 13.81
N ASN A 67 -6.78 -13.09 12.90
CA ASN A 67 -8.00 -13.44 12.17
C ASN A 67 -7.79 -13.63 10.66
N GLY A 68 -6.55 -13.83 10.20
CA GLY A 68 -6.29 -14.01 8.77
C GLY A 68 -6.42 -12.72 7.95
N GLY A 69 -6.19 -11.55 8.55
CA GLY A 69 -6.26 -10.26 7.86
C GLY A 69 -5.22 -10.11 6.74
N TRP A 70 -5.41 -9.11 5.88
CA TRP A 70 -4.60 -8.90 4.67
C TRP A 70 -3.10 -8.67 4.92
N CYS A 71 -2.73 -8.20 6.10
CA CYS A 71 -1.32 -8.00 6.49
C CYS A 71 -0.67 -9.25 7.10
N ASN A 72 -1.38 -10.38 7.16
CA ASN A 72 -0.84 -11.62 7.68
C ASN A 72 0.10 -12.30 6.67
N PRO A 73 1.23 -12.89 7.10
CA PRO A 73 2.02 -13.75 6.26
C PRO A 73 1.19 -14.89 5.66
N PRO A 74 1.45 -15.29 4.39
CA PRO A 74 2.54 -14.84 3.51
C PRO A 74 2.16 -13.65 2.62
N HIS A 75 1.10 -12.91 2.92
CA HIS A 75 0.56 -11.90 2.00
C HIS A 75 1.47 -10.68 1.86
N HIS A 76 1.71 -10.31 0.61
CA HIS A 76 2.32 -9.03 0.25
C HIS A 76 1.20 -8.00 0.15
N HIS A 77 1.10 -7.11 1.13
CA HIS A 77 0.00 -6.15 1.23
C HIS A 77 0.49 -4.73 1.49
N PHE A 78 -0.15 -3.78 0.83
CA PHE A 78 0.08 -2.35 0.94
C PHE A 78 -1.19 -1.70 1.47
N ASP A 79 -1.19 -1.30 2.74
CA ASP A 79 -2.25 -0.49 3.32
C ASP A 79 -1.97 0.98 2.96
N MET A 80 -2.55 1.39 1.82
CA MET A 80 -2.28 2.66 1.17
C MET A 80 -3.08 3.80 1.80
N SER A 81 -2.50 4.99 1.82
CA SER A 81 -3.30 6.20 2.07
C SER A 81 -4.43 6.33 1.03
N LEU A 82 -5.59 6.81 1.45
CA LEU A 82 -6.73 7.05 0.57
C LEU A 82 -6.37 7.81 -0.73
N PRO A 83 -5.60 8.93 -0.70
CA PRO A 83 -5.22 9.62 -1.94
C PRO A 83 -4.34 8.78 -2.87
N ALA A 84 -3.54 7.85 -2.35
CA ALA A 84 -2.77 6.93 -3.19
C ALA A 84 -3.67 5.82 -3.77
N PHE A 85 -4.56 5.25 -2.96
CA PHE A 85 -5.48 4.20 -3.38
C PHE A 85 -6.38 4.67 -4.54
N LEU A 86 -6.96 5.86 -4.42
CA LEU A 86 -7.85 6.44 -5.44
C LEU A 86 -7.16 6.78 -6.77
N ARG A 87 -5.82 6.69 -6.84
CA ARG A 87 -5.09 6.80 -8.11
C ARG A 87 -5.12 5.51 -8.92
N ILE A 88 -5.38 4.36 -8.31
CA ILE A 88 -5.38 3.06 -9.01
C ILE A 88 -6.71 2.32 -8.93
N ALA A 89 -7.58 2.69 -7.99
CA ALA A 89 -8.89 2.10 -7.78
C ALA A 89 -10.00 3.15 -7.72
N ARG A 90 -11.22 2.76 -8.07
CA ARG A 90 -12.42 3.60 -7.96
C ARG A 90 -12.80 3.78 -6.50
N HIS A 91 -13.44 4.90 -6.20
CA HIS A 91 -14.11 5.09 -4.91
C HIS A 91 -15.35 4.19 -4.84
N GLY A 92 -15.50 3.44 -3.76
CA GLY A 92 -16.70 2.63 -3.49
C GLY A 92 -16.50 1.71 -2.30
N ASP A 93 -17.39 0.72 -2.17
CA ASP A 93 -17.51 -0.11 -0.97
C ASP A 93 -16.36 -1.12 -0.81
N GLU A 94 -15.68 -1.47 -1.89
CA GLU A 94 -14.55 -2.40 -1.89
C GLU A 94 -13.27 -1.64 -1.54
N GLY A 95 -12.79 -1.80 -0.30
CA GLY A 95 -11.60 -1.14 0.21
C GLY A 95 -10.28 -1.79 -0.20
N ILE A 96 -10.29 -2.83 -1.04
CA ILE A 96 -9.12 -3.65 -1.36
C ILE A 96 -9.18 -4.07 -2.83
N VAL A 97 -8.05 -3.99 -3.52
CA VAL A 97 -7.91 -4.43 -4.91
C VAL A 97 -6.62 -5.22 -5.10
N PRO A 98 -6.58 -6.19 -6.03
CA PRO A 98 -5.34 -6.85 -6.39
C PRO A 98 -4.39 -5.85 -7.09
N VAL A 99 -3.10 -5.92 -6.76
CA VAL A 99 -2.09 -5.03 -7.33
C VAL A 99 -0.89 -5.80 -7.86
N LEU A 100 -0.32 -5.26 -8.93
CA LEU A 100 1.00 -5.58 -9.42
C LEU A 100 1.95 -4.47 -8.93
N TYR A 101 3.13 -4.85 -8.46
CA TYR A 101 4.11 -3.89 -7.95
C TYR A 101 5.54 -4.28 -8.31
N ARG A 102 6.44 -3.30 -8.25
CA ARG A 102 7.89 -3.45 -8.35
C ARG A 102 8.59 -2.39 -7.50
#